data_AF-A0A4R5J685-F1
#
_entry.id   AF-A0A4R5J685-F1
#
_cell.length_a   1.000
_cell.length_b   1.000
_cell.length_c   1.000
_cell.angle_alpha   90.00
_cell.angle_beta   90.00
_cell.angle_gamma   90.00
#
_symmetry.space_group_name_H-M   'P 1'
#
loop_
_entity.id
_entity.type
_entity.pdbx_description
1 polymer ?
#
loop_
_entity_poly.entity_id
_entity_poly.type
_entity_poly.pdbx_seq_one_letter_code
_entity_poly.pdbx_strand_id
1 'polypeptide(L)'
;MQPGLEVRCIEQDLQDLDDTDLAILRAEKRIAAQELRIAQLNRDGIDSASAQAMLANMREGLKELIMHRALIVHGITYREP
;
A
#
# COMPACT_ATOMS: atom_id res chain seq x y z
N MET A 1 -15.37 -31.82 6.82
CA MET A 1 -15.01 -30.45 7.22
C MET A 1 -14.33 -29.80 6.03
N GLN A 2 -14.93 -28.79 5.41
CA GLN A 2 -14.24 -27.99 4.39
C GLN A 2 -13.33 -27.00 5.13
N PRO A 3 -12.01 -27.03 4.90
CA PRO A 3 -11.12 -26.03 5.47
C PRO A 3 -11.30 -24.72 4.70
N GLY A 4 -11.60 -23.62 5.39
CA GLY A 4 -11.45 -22.27 4.84
C GLY A 4 -12.67 -21.34 4.87
N LEU A 5 -13.85 -21.78 5.30
CA LEU A 5 -14.99 -20.89 5.56
C LEU A 5 -15.02 -20.49 7.04
N GLU A 6 -13.96 -19.83 7.53
CA GLU A 6 -14.18 -18.95 8.67
C GLU A 6 -14.97 -17.76 8.14
N VAL A 7 -16.24 -17.67 8.54
CA VAL A 7 -17.08 -16.51 8.26
C VAL A 7 -16.43 -15.33 9.00
N ARG A 8 -15.60 -14.56 8.30
CA ARG A 8 -15.04 -13.32 8.85
C ARG A 8 -16.19 -12.38 9.18
N CYS A 9 -16.17 -11.77 10.36
CA CYS A 9 -17.16 -10.75 10.67
C CYS A 9 -16.91 -9.51 9.78
N ILE A 10 -17.97 -8.76 9.45
CA ILE A 10 -17.85 -7.52 8.66
C ILE A 10 -16.95 -6.49 9.37
N GLU A 11 -16.92 -6.54 10.70
CA GLU A 11 -16.07 -5.69 11.55
C GLU A 11 -14.57 -5.95 11.32
N GLN A 12 -14.19 -7.20 11.06
CA GLN A 12 -12.78 -7.55 10.77
C GLN A 12 -12.38 -7.01 9.40
N ASP A 13 -13.22 -7.15 8.38
CA ASP A 13 -12.94 -6.62 7.05
C ASP A 13 -12.87 -5.08 7.05
N LEU A 14 -13.69 -4.41 7.86
CA LEU A 14 -13.61 -2.96 8.05
C LEU A 14 -12.31 -2.53 8.74
N GLN A 15 -11.86 -3.28 9.76
CA GLN A 15 -10.57 -3.03 10.41
C GLN A 15 -9.40 -3.23 9.43
N ASP A 16 -9.42 -4.31 8.64
CA ASP A 16 -8.41 -4.58 7.62
C ASP A 16 -8.38 -3.45 6.55
N LEU A 17 -9.54 -2.88 6.21
CA LEU A 17 -9.66 -1.75 5.30
C LEU A 17 -9.01 -0.49 5.89
N ASP A 18 -9.33 -0.15 7.14
CA ASP A 18 -8.76 1.01 7.84
C ASP A 18 -7.23 0.89 7.98
N ASP A 19 -6.74 -0.31 8.32
CA ASP A 19 -5.31 -0.60 8.43
C ASP A 19 -4.61 -0.49 7.06
N THR A 20 -5.25 -0.96 6.00
CA THR A 20 -4.75 -0.84 4.63
C THR A 20 -4.70 0.64 4.20
N ASP A 21 -5.73 1.43 4.51
CA ASP A 21 -5.78 2.85 4.20
C ASP A 21 -4.69 3.64 4.94
N LEU A 22 -4.44 3.31 6.21
CA LEU A 22 -3.32 3.88 6.96
C LEU A 22 -1.96 3.49 6.37
N ALA A 23 -1.80 2.25 5.90
CA ALA A 23 -0.58 1.79 5.25
C ALA A 23 -0.33 2.53 3.92
N ILE A 24 -1.37 2.74 3.12
CA ILE A 24 -1.32 3.54 1.88
C ILE A 24 -0.85 4.96 2.18
N LEU A 25 -1.49 5.64 3.13
CA LEU A 25 -1.12 7.01 3.52
C LEU A 25 0.34 7.12 3.99
N ARG A 26 0.84 6.12 4.72
CA ARG A 26 2.25 6.07 5.14
C ARG A 26 3.19 5.84 3.96
N ALA A 27 2.82 4.98 3.01
CA ALA A 27 3.61 4.72 1.82
C ALA A 27 3.73 5.97 0.93
N GLU A 28 2.62 6.69 0.70
CA GLU A 28 2.60 7.95 -0.05
C GLU A 28 3.54 9.00 0.57
N LYS A 29 3.49 9.17 1.90
CA LYS A 29 4.39 10.09 2.60
C LYS A 29 5.87 9.71 2.43
N ARG A 30 6.18 8.41 2.46
CA ARG A 30 7.57 7.91 2.26
C ARG A 30 8.04 8.12 0.82
N ILE A 31 7.16 7.92 -0.15
CA ILE A 31 7.42 8.19 -1.58
C ILE A 31 7.76 9.67 -1.77
N ALA A 32 6.93 10.58 -1.26
CA ALA A 32 7.17 12.01 -1.37
C ALA A 32 8.51 12.44 -0.71
N ALA A 33 8.83 11.88 0.46
CA ALA A 33 10.11 12.14 1.11
C ALA A 33 11.31 11.62 0.29
N GLN A 34 11.17 10.47 -0.36
CA GLN A 34 12.21 9.89 -1.22
C GLN A 34 12.38 10.70 -2.51
N GLU A 35 11.31 11.23 -3.09
CA GLU A 35 11.35 12.14 -4.25
C GLU A 35 12.12 13.43 -3.89
N LEU A 36 11.84 14.03 -2.74
CA LEU A 36 12.58 15.19 -2.24
C LEU A 36 14.08 14.88 -2.06
N ARG A 37 14.39 13.69 -1.51
CA ARG A 37 15.78 13.24 -1.36
C ARG A 37 16.49 13.10 -2.71
N ILE A 38 15.85 12.48 -3.71
CA ILE A 38 16.41 12.35 -5.06
C ILE A 38 16.65 13.75 -5.67
N ALA A 39 15.71 14.67 -5.52
CA ALA A 39 15.86 16.04 -6.00
C ALA A 39 17.03 16.78 -5.33
N GLN A 40 17.32 16.49 -4.06
CA GLN A 40 18.50 17.03 -3.38
C GLN A 40 19.80 16.41 -3.91
N LEU A 41 19.87 15.07 -4.02
CA LEU A 41 21.05 14.38 -4.55
C LEU A 41 21.41 14.87 -5.95
N ASN A 42 20.41 15.03 -6.82
CA ASN A 42 20.63 15.55 -8.18
C ASN A 42 21.13 17.00 -8.18
N ARG A 43 20.64 17.85 -7.26
CA ARG A 43 21.14 19.22 -7.11
C ARG A 43 22.60 19.26 -6.65
N ASP A 44 22.98 18.33 -5.79
CA ASP A 44 24.34 18.22 -5.25
C ASP A 44 25.31 17.49 -6.20
N GLY A 45 24.83 17.03 -7.37
CA GLY A 45 25.63 16.28 -8.34
C GLY A 45 26.00 14.87 -7.86
N ILE A 46 25.28 14.34 -6.88
CA ILE A 46 25.50 13.01 -6.29
C ILE A 46 24.68 11.98 -7.07
N ASP A 47 25.26 10.81 -7.33
CA ASP A 47 24.55 9.70 -7.96
C ASP A 47 23.30 9.31 -7.15
N SER A 48 22.15 9.30 -7.84
CA SER A 48 20.86 9.00 -7.25
C SER A 48 20.26 7.68 -7.76
N ALA A 49 21.00 6.87 -8.53
CA ALA A 49 20.49 5.64 -9.13
C ALA A 49 19.89 4.66 -8.10
N SER A 50 20.59 4.45 -6.98
CA SER A 50 20.08 3.58 -5.89
C SER A 50 18.81 4.14 -5.24
N ALA A 51 18.75 5.47 -5.04
CA ALA A 51 17.59 6.15 -4.49
C ALA A 51 16.38 6.07 -5.43
N GLN A 52 16.60 6.15 -6.74
CA GLN A 52 15.57 5.98 -7.77
C GLN A 52 15.05 4.55 -7.83
N ALA A 53 15.92 3.54 -7.76
CA ALA A 53 15.51 2.13 -7.70
C ALA A 53 14.65 1.85 -6.46
N MET A 54 15.04 2.42 -5.31
CA MET A 54 14.25 2.34 -4.09
C MET A 54 12.88 3.03 -4.23
N LEU A 55 12.81 4.19 -4.90
CA LEU A 55 11.54 4.86 -5.20
C LEU A 55 10.63 4.00 -6.09
N ALA A 56 11.19 3.33 -7.11
CA ALA A 56 10.43 2.43 -7.97
C ALA A 56 9.82 1.26 -7.17
N ASN A 57 10.60 0.64 -6.28
CA ASN A 57 10.11 -0.43 -5.40
C ASN A 57 9.01 0.06 -4.45
N MET A 58 9.13 1.27 -3.91
CA MET A 58 8.07 1.85 -3.07
C MET A 58 6.76 2.05 -3.85
N ARG A 59 6.84 2.49 -5.11
CA ARG A 59 5.67 2.69 -5.97
C ARG A 59 4.98 1.36 -6.30
N GLU A 60 5.74 0.28 -6.53
CA GLU A 60 5.14 -1.04 -6.72
C GLU A 60 4.46 -1.53 -5.44
N GLY A 61 5.10 -1.38 -4.28
CA GLY A 61 4.47 -1.73 -3.00
C GLY A 61 3.19 -0.93 -2.71
N LEU A 62 3.13 0.35 -3.09
CA LEU A 62 1.91 1.15 -2.99
C LEU A 62 0.79 0.59 -3.89
N LYS A 63 1.13 0.18 -5.12
CA LYS A 63 0.17 -0.43 -6.04
C LYS A 63 -0.39 -1.74 -5.50
N GLU A 64 0.44 -2.57 -4.86
CA GLU A 64 -0.01 -3.79 -4.17
C GLU A 64 -1.00 -3.48 -3.03
N LEU A 65 -0.73 -2.46 -2.22
CA LEU A 65 -1.64 -2.03 -1.16
C LEU A 65 -2.99 -1.53 -1.70
N ILE A 66 -2.98 -0.76 -2.79
CA ILE A 66 -4.21 -0.30 -3.46
C ILE A 66 -5.01 -1.49 -3.99
N MET A 67 -4.33 -2.50 -4.56
CA MET A 67 -4.99 -3.72 -5.02
C MET A 67 -5.58 -4.52 -3.85
N HIS A 68 -4.85 -4.65 -2.74
CA HIS A 68 -5.35 -5.29 -1.52
C HIS A 68 -6.62 -4.61 -0.99
N ARG A 69 -6.60 -3.27 -0.91
CA ARG A 69 -7.76 -2.46 -0.54
C ARG A 69 -8.98 -2.75 -1.42
N ALA A 70 -8.78 -2.84 -2.74
CA ALA A 70 -9.86 -3.12 -3.68
C ALA A 70 -10.47 -4.52 -3.45
N LEU A 71 -9.66 -5.52 -3.09
CA LEU A 71 -10.14 -6.87 -2.76
C LEU A 71 -10.97 -6.88 -1.47
N ILE A 72 -10.54 -6.15 -0.43
CA ILE A 72 -11.32 -6.00 0.81
C ILE A 72 -12.67 -5.35 0.52
N VAL A 73 -12.68 -4.21 -0.18
CA VAL A 73 -13.92 -3.51 -0.55
C VAL A 73 -14.85 -4.39 -1.36
N HIS A 74 -14.30 -5.17 -2.30
CA HIS A 74 -15.09 -6.14 -3.07
C HIS A 74 -15.71 -7.21 -2.16
N GLY A 75 -14.93 -7.78 -1.23
CA GLY A 75 -15.40 -8.78 -0.26
C GLY A 75 -16.52 -8.25 0.64
N ILE A 76 -16.45 -6.99 1.07
CA ILE A 76 -17.50 -6.34 1.86
C ILE A 76 -18.76 -6.11 1.02
N THR A 77 -18.59 -5.58 -0.21
CA THR A 77 -19.71 -5.15 -1.07
C THR A 77 -20.56 -6.32 -1.56
N TYR A 78 -19.93 -7.45 -1.89
CA TYR A 78 -20.60 -8.62 -2.49
C TYR A 78 -20.79 -9.77 -1.50
N ARG A 79 -20.72 -9.48 -0.20
CA ARG A 79 -21.04 -10.46 0.84
C ARG A 79 -22.53 -10.82 0.76
N GLU A 80 -22.84 -12.09 0.49
CA GLU A 80 -24.22 -12.59 0.56
C GLU A 80 -24.73 -12.56 2.01
N PRO A 81 -26.01 -12.21 2.24
CA PRO A 81 -26.62 -12.13 3.57
C PRO A 81 -26.77 -13.48 4.27
#